data_AF-A0A6J5ZIS0-F1
#
_entry.id   AF-A0A6J5ZIS0-F1
#
_cell.length_a   1.000
_cell.length_b   1.000
_cell.length_c   1.000
_cell.angle_alpha   90.00
_cell.angle_beta   90.00
_cell.angle_gamma   90.00
#
_symmetry.space_group_name_H-M   'P 1'
#
loop_
_entity.id
_entity.type
_entity.pdbx_description
1 polymer ?
#
loop_
_entity_poly.entity_id
_entity_poly.type
_entity_poly.pdbx_seq_one_letter_code
_entity_poly.pdbx_strand_id
1 'polypeptide(L)'
;MVVSKTSVEPINFRFVQVEAPWPLGPADGRYVVRGHAGEPTHVLVLSTLGAARRRRRRARSAAPEPEPTAVPIGRATLIDARPLEVDPKEWLHNADLESEALTGLSVINTVLQVQRVVAADPNAHGIAADQALVMRVGTGLGEQVAHGRWESAMDVNLVAARRKRQAILSPQERLASVLAGRDVAMACEELALRARADVNCERWREAALQLDCALRAALAELTSWAGQGDIDARIEELDSGAAAIRDAADTALIGGLSDVQIAATAATLGRLEAALRARAALIR
;
A
#
# COMPACT_ATOMS: atom_id res chain seq x y z
N MET A 1 6.22 33.65 -48.88
CA MET A 1 6.57 33.87 -47.46
C MET A 1 5.89 32.75 -46.67
N VAL A 2 6.54 31.59 -46.59
CA VAL A 2 6.01 30.42 -45.87
C VAL A 2 6.49 30.58 -44.42
N VAL A 3 5.56 30.84 -43.52
CA VAL A 3 5.84 30.86 -42.08
C VAL A 3 6.11 29.43 -41.67
N SER A 4 7.39 29.10 -41.51
CA SER A 4 7.85 27.86 -40.90
C SER A 4 7.26 27.77 -39.50
N LYS A 5 6.28 26.88 -39.32
CA LYS A 5 5.84 26.46 -37.99
C LYS A 5 7.06 25.88 -37.29
N THR A 6 7.55 26.59 -36.27
CA THR A 6 8.50 26.05 -35.30
C THR A 6 7.81 24.84 -34.65
N SER A 7 8.11 23.64 -35.13
CA SER A 7 7.70 22.40 -34.50
C SER A 7 8.42 22.31 -33.16
N VAL A 8 7.75 22.77 -32.10
CA VAL A 8 8.16 22.49 -30.72
C VAL A 8 8.13 20.99 -30.59
N GLU A 9 9.28 20.39 -30.28
CA GLU A 9 9.34 18.94 -30.04
C GLU A 9 8.34 18.57 -28.93
N PRO A 10 7.59 17.48 -29.11
CA PRO A 10 6.62 17.05 -28.12
C PRO A 10 7.32 16.77 -26.77
N ILE A 11 6.94 17.53 -25.73
CA ILE A 11 7.49 17.36 -24.39
C ILE A 11 6.84 16.13 -23.73
N ASN A 12 7.64 15.12 -23.46
CA ASN A 12 7.21 13.89 -22.81
C ASN A 12 7.43 13.95 -21.30
N PHE A 13 6.55 13.27 -20.56
CA PHE A 13 6.60 13.15 -19.12
C PHE A 13 6.55 11.68 -18.72
N ARG A 14 7.23 11.35 -17.62
CA ARG A 14 7.13 10.05 -16.98
C ARG A 14 5.83 9.95 -16.21
N PHE A 15 5.25 8.75 -16.15
CA PHE A 15 4.10 8.51 -15.31
C PHE A 15 4.11 7.11 -14.70
N VAL A 16 3.41 7.01 -13.56
CA VAL A 16 3.00 5.75 -12.94
C VAL A 16 1.47 5.75 -12.88
N GLN A 17 0.84 4.72 -13.43
CA GLN A 17 -0.61 4.56 -13.40
C GLN A 17 -1.00 3.30 -12.65
N VAL A 18 -1.96 3.44 -11.74
CA VAL A 18 -2.47 2.36 -10.89
C VAL A 18 -3.99 2.30 -10.99
N GLU A 19 -4.53 1.10 -11.16
CA GLU A 19 -5.97 0.84 -11.12
C GLU A 19 -6.33 -0.01 -9.90
N ALA A 20 -7.37 0.39 -9.16
CA ALA A 20 -7.86 -0.30 -7.97
C ALA A 20 -9.35 -0.68 -8.14
N PRO A 21 -9.80 -1.80 -7.55
CA PRO A 21 -11.19 -2.27 -7.68
C PRO A 21 -12.21 -1.46 -6.85
N TRP A 22 -11.86 -0.24 -6.42
CA TRP A 22 -12.73 0.68 -5.68
C TRP A 22 -12.45 2.15 -6.05
N PRO A 23 -13.37 3.08 -5.77
CA PRO A 23 -13.12 4.52 -5.89
C PRO A 23 -12.08 4.99 -4.87
N LEU A 24 -11.09 5.77 -5.30
CA LEU A 24 -9.93 6.10 -4.45
C LEU A 24 -10.20 7.10 -3.32
N GLY A 25 -11.34 7.79 -3.34
CA GLY A 25 -11.75 8.69 -2.25
C GLY A 25 -11.81 10.16 -2.66
N PRO A 26 -10.67 10.80 -3.05
CA PRO A 26 -10.71 12.16 -3.57
C PRO A 26 -11.60 12.22 -4.82
N ALA A 27 -12.13 13.42 -5.11
CA ALA A 27 -12.91 13.62 -6.32
C ALA A 27 -12.06 13.37 -7.57
N ASP A 28 -12.71 13.01 -8.68
CA ASP A 28 -12.02 12.93 -9.96
C ASP A 28 -11.50 14.32 -10.34
N GLY A 29 -10.24 14.41 -10.78
CA GLY A 29 -9.59 15.69 -11.03
C GLY A 29 -8.08 15.62 -11.09
N ARG A 30 -7.45 16.78 -11.30
CA ARG A 30 -5.99 16.97 -11.31
C ARG A 30 -5.57 17.64 -9.99
N TYR A 31 -4.60 17.04 -9.32
CA TYR A 31 -4.06 17.50 -8.03
C TYR A 31 -2.56 17.72 -8.17
N VAL A 32 -2.07 18.88 -7.73
CA VAL A 32 -0.63 19.16 -7.72
C VAL A 32 -0.03 18.71 -6.40
N VAL A 33 0.91 17.76 -6.47
CA VAL A 33 1.70 17.32 -5.32
C VAL A 33 2.94 18.20 -5.24
N ARG A 34 3.20 18.76 -4.06
CA ARG A 34 4.32 19.67 -3.82
C ARG A 34 5.28 19.09 -2.80
N GLY A 35 6.57 19.34 -3.00
CA GLY A 35 7.63 18.98 -2.06
C GLY A 35 7.75 19.97 -0.90
N HIS A 36 8.78 19.79 -0.06
CA HIS A 36 8.99 20.55 1.18
C HIS A 36 9.17 22.07 0.95
N ALA A 37 9.68 22.49 -0.21
CA ALA A 37 9.82 23.90 -0.59
C ALA A 37 8.63 24.45 -1.42
N GLY A 38 7.51 23.71 -1.50
CA GLY A 38 6.33 24.11 -2.25
C GLY A 38 6.44 23.93 -3.77
N GLU A 39 7.57 23.41 -4.27
CA GLU A 39 7.81 23.14 -5.68
C GLU A 39 6.92 21.97 -6.14
N PRO A 40 6.28 22.04 -7.32
CA PRO A 40 5.56 20.90 -7.89
C PRO A 40 6.53 19.74 -8.12
N THR A 41 6.25 18.59 -7.51
CA THR A 41 7.00 17.36 -7.76
C THR A 41 6.25 16.46 -8.72
N HIS A 42 4.92 16.39 -8.58
CA HIS A 42 4.07 15.55 -9.42
C HIS A 42 2.71 16.20 -9.67
N VAL A 43 2.05 15.77 -10.73
CA VAL A 43 0.62 15.97 -10.95
C VAL A 43 -0.08 14.63 -10.81
N LEU A 44 -0.94 14.48 -9.81
CA LEU A 44 -1.78 13.30 -9.63
C LEU A 44 -3.13 13.53 -10.30
N VAL A 45 -3.48 12.67 -11.25
CA VAL A 45 -4.80 12.64 -11.87
C VAL A 45 -5.59 11.46 -11.36
N LEU A 46 -6.78 11.75 -10.82
CA LEU A 46 -7.71 10.74 -10.33
C LEU A 46 -8.93 10.69 -11.25
N SER A 47 -9.34 9.47 -11.57
CA SER A 47 -10.53 9.21 -12.38
C SER A 47 -11.24 7.96 -11.91
N THR A 48 -12.56 7.97 -11.96
CA THR A 48 -13.40 6.81 -11.71
C THR A 48 -13.91 6.26 -13.03
N LEU A 49 -13.59 5.01 -13.32
CA LEU A 49 -13.98 4.31 -14.54
C LEU A 49 -15.15 3.36 -14.27
N GLY A 50 -15.95 3.09 -15.30
CA GLY A 50 -17.06 2.15 -15.21
C GLY A 50 -18.33 2.74 -14.60
N ALA A 51 -19.05 1.96 -13.80
CA ALA A 51 -20.42 2.25 -13.42
C ALA A 51 -20.55 3.48 -12.50
N ALA A 52 -21.57 4.32 -12.77
CA ALA A 52 -21.81 5.56 -12.03
C ALA A 52 -22.04 5.31 -10.52
N ARG A 53 -21.50 6.22 -9.70
CA ARG A 53 -21.59 6.18 -8.23
C ARG A 53 -23.05 6.07 -7.79
N ARG A 54 -23.39 5.02 -7.03
CA ARG A 54 -24.75 4.76 -6.56
C ARG A 54 -25.25 5.92 -5.69
N ARG A 55 -26.38 6.53 -6.08
CA ARG A 55 -27.17 7.39 -5.18
C ARG A 55 -27.82 6.50 -4.11
N ARG A 56 -27.88 6.98 -2.87
CA ARG A 56 -28.63 6.32 -1.78
C ARG A 56 -30.07 6.09 -2.25
N ARG A 57 -30.44 4.81 -2.43
CA ARG A 57 -31.79 4.39 -2.80
C ARG A 57 -32.50 3.89 -1.54
N ARG A 58 -33.79 4.19 -1.43
CA ARG A 58 -34.66 3.62 -0.39
C ARG A 58 -34.66 2.09 -0.48
N ALA A 59 -34.73 1.43 0.66
CA ALA A 59 -34.80 -0.04 0.74
C ALA A 59 -35.93 -0.57 -0.16
N ARG A 60 -35.65 -1.61 -0.94
CA ARG A 60 -36.56 -2.28 -1.85
C ARG A 60 -36.32 -3.78 -1.78
N SER A 61 -37.36 -4.56 -2.03
CA SER A 61 -37.24 -6.02 -2.13
C SER A 61 -36.32 -6.39 -3.29
N ALA A 62 -35.42 -7.36 -3.05
CA ALA A 62 -34.46 -7.86 -4.03
C ALA A 62 -35.02 -9.09 -4.75
N ALA A 63 -34.67 -9.26 -6.03
CA ALA A 63 -34.93 -10.51 -6.74
C ALA A 63 -34.12 -11.66 -6.10
N PRO A 64 -34.58 -12.92 -6.22
CA PRO A 64 -33.85 -14.08 -5.67
C PRO A 64 -32.45 -14.26 -6.25
N GLU A 65 -32.27 -13.91 -7.53
CA GLU A 65 -31.01 -13.99 -8.27
C GLU A 65 -30.79 -12.67 -9.02
N PRO A 66 -30.32 -11.61 -8.33
CA PRO A 66 -30.07 -10.34 -8.98
C PRO A 66 -28.78 -10.42 -9.80
N GLU A 67 -28.79 -9.85 -11.00
CA GLU A 67 -27.57 -9.64 -11.79
C GLU A 67 -26.51 -8.88 -10.96
N PRO A 68 -25.22 -9.32 -10.99
CA PRO A 68 -24.16 -8.65 -10.28
C PRO A 68 -24.08 -7.17 -10.65
N THR A 69 -23.91 -6.33 -9.64
CA THR A 69 -23.79 -4.90 -9.88
C THR A 69 -22.39 -4.58 -10.38
N ALA A 70 -22.29 -3.89 -11.53
CA ALA A 70 -21.03 -3.35 -12.01
C ALA A 70 -20.40 -2.40 -10.97
N VAL A 71 -19.11 -2.58 -10.71
CA VAL A 71 -18.36 -1.80 -9.72
C VAL A 71 -17.47 -0.76 -10.41
N PRO A 72 -17.37 0.45 -9.85
CA PRO A 72 -16.44 1.46 -10.35
C PRO A 72 -14.97 1.07 -10.05
N ILE A 73 -14.09 1.33 -11.02
CA ILE A 73 -12.63 1.17 -10.89
C ILE A 73 -12.03 2.55 -10.65
N GLY A 74 -11.23 2.71 -9.60
CA GLY A 74 -10.46 3.92 -9.37
C GLY A 74 -9.14 3.87 -10.13
N ARG A 75 -8.82 4.90 -10.89
CA ARG A 75 -7.53 5.05 -11.58
C ARG A 75 -6.80 6.28 -11.07
N ALA A 76 -5.56 6.07 -10.64
CA ALA A 76 -4.59 7.12 -10.35
C ALA A 76 -3.52 7.14 -11.43
N THR A 77 -3.23 8.31 -11.99
CA THR A 77 -2.07 8.53 -12.87
C THR A 77 -1.20 9.62 -12.25
N LEU A 78 -0.06 9.24 -11.71
CA LEU A 78 0.94 10.14 -11.17
C LEU A 78 1.90 10.52 -12.29
N ILE A 79 2.02 11.80 -12.58
CA ILE A 79 2.85 12.34 -13.66
C ILE A 79 3.97 13.15 -13.02
N ASP A 80 5.22 12.92 -13.45
CA ASP A 80 6.34 13.75 -13.01
C ASP A 80 6.12 15.20 -13.46
N ALA A 81 6.35 16.17 -12.56
CA ALA A 81 6.27 17.58 -12.92
C ALA A 81 7.43 18.02 -13.82
N ARG A 82 8.55 17.28 -13.79
CA ARG A 82 9.71 17.54 -14.65
C ARG A 82 9.55 16.82 -16.00
N PRO A 83 9.78 17.53 -17.11
CA PRO A 83 9.89 16.91 -18.42
C PRO A 83 10.95 15.81 -18.46
N LEU A 84 10.73 14.79 -19.28
CA LEU A 84 11.75 13.80 -19.59
C LEU A 84 12.79 14.42 -20.53
N GLU A 85 14.06 14.38 -20.13
CA GLU A 85 15.16 14.99 -20.88
C GLU A 85 15.84 14.03 -21.87
N VAL A 86 15.57 12.73 -21.75
CA VAL A 86 16.11 11.66 -22.60
C VAL A 86 15.03 11.12 -23.53
N ASP A 87 15.44 10.33 -24.53
CA ASP A 87 14.46 9.69 -25.43
C ASP A 87 13.50 8.80 -24.62
N PRO A 88 12.17 8.92 -24.82
CA PRO A 88 11.18 8.17 -24.06
C PRO A 88 11.32 6.64 -24.14
N LYS A 89 11.73 6.11 -25.31
CA LYS A 89 11.89 4.67 -25.50
C LYS A 89 13.18 4.18 -24.84
N GLU A 90 14.25 4.96 -24.96
CA GLU A 90 15.52 4.68 -24.27
C GLU A 90 15.32 4.65 -22.75
N TRP A 91 14.63 5.63 -22.19
CA TRP A 91 14.34 5.66 -20.76
C TRP A 91 13.56 4.42 -20.31
N LEU A 92 12.45 4.10 -20.99
CA LEU A 92 11.60 3.00 -20.58
C LEU A 92 12.30 1.64 -20.68
N HIS A 93 13.27 1.50 -21.59
CA HIS A 93 14.07 0.28 -21.73
C HIS A 93 15.09 0.09 -20.61
N ASN A 94 15.67 1.19 -20.11
CA ASN A 94 16.76 1.17 -19.13
C ASN A 94 16.28 1.36 -17.68
N ALA A 95 15.05 1.80 -17.48
CA ALA A 95 14.50 2.07 -16.16
C ALA A 95 14.28 0.79 -15.33
N ASP A 96 14.52 0.90 -14.03
CA ASP A 96 14.04 -0.09 -13.06
C ASP A 96 12.53 0.15 -12.83
N LEU A 97 11.72 -0.55 -13.63
CA LEU A 97 10.27 -0.37 -13.64
C LEU A 97 9.62 -0.75 -12.29
N GLU A 98 10.19 -1.72 -11.56
CA GLU A 98 9.65 -2.09 -10.24
C GLU A 98 9.87 -0.97 -9.24
N SER A 99 11.07 -0.39 -9.21
CA SER A 99 11.41 0.73 -8.33
C SER A 99 10.60 1.99 -8.66
N GLU A 100 10.45 2.32 -9.94
CA GLU A 100 9.64 3.46 -10.40
C GLU A 100 8.17 3.27 -9.99
N ALA A 101 7.62 2.07 -10.18
CA ALA A 101 6.25 1.76 -9.84
C ALA A 101 5.98 1.85 -8.32
N LEU A 102 6.88 1.32 -7.50
CA LEU A 102 6.79 1.39 -6.03
C LEU A 102 6.92 2.83 -5.52
N THR A 103 7.84 3.61 -6.08
CA THR A 103 8.01 5.03 -5.74
C THR A 103 6.74 5.82 -6.06
N GLY A 104 6.18 5.63 -7.26
CA GLY A 104 4.93 6.29 -7.65
C GLY A 104 3.74 5.86 -6.78
N LEU A 105 3.67 4.58 -6.42
CA LEU A 105 2.63 4.06 -5.52
C LEU A 105 2.73 4.69 -4.13
N SER A 106 3.95 4.90 -3.60
CA SER A 106 4.17 5.57 -2.30
C SER A 106 3.63 7.01 -2.29
N VAL A 107 3.89 7.77 -3.37
CA VAL A 107 3.35 9.14 -3.51
C VAL A 107 1.82 9.13 -3.59
N ILE A 108 1.23 8.22 -4.37
CA ILE A 108 -0.23 8.06 -4.46
C ILE A 108 -0.81 7.76 -3.07
N ASN A 109 -0.23 6.80 -2.36
CA ASN A 109 -0.70 6.39 -1.02
C ASN A 109 -0.57 7.49 0.02
N THR A 110 0.43 8.37 -0.10
CA THR A 110 0.53 9.58 0.73
C THR A 110 -0.68 10.49 0.52
N VAL A 111 -1.10 10.74 -0.74
CA VAL A 111 -2.29 11.56 -1.02
C VAL A 111 -3.56 10.90 -0.50
N LEU A 112 -3.71 9.58 -0.67
CA LEU A 112 -4.87 8.85 -0.16
C LEU A 112 -4.93 8.86 1.37
N GLN A 113 -3.80 8.82 2.05
CA GLN A 113 -3.72 8.96 3.50
C GLN A 113 -4.16 10.36 3.94
N VAL A 114 -3.68 11.42 3.28
CA VAL A 114 -4.12 12.80 3.59
C VAL A 114 -5.63 12.91 3.40
N GLN A 115 -6.17 12.37 2.31
CA GLN A 115 -7.61 12.33 2.08
C GLN A 115 -8.36 11.60 3.20
N ARG A 116 -7.85 10.45 3.66
CA ARG A 116 -8.43 9.69 4.77
C ARG A 116 -8.59 10.56 6.02
N VAL A 117 -7.54 11.29 6.37
CA VAL A 117 -7.52 12.19 7.53
C VAL A 117 -8.49 13.37 7.34
N VAL A 118 -8.42 14.04 6.18
CA VAL A 118 -9.27 15.20 5.87
C VAL A 118 -10.76 14.82 5.82
N ALA A 119 -11.09 13.65 5.29
CA ALA A 119 -12.45 13.14 5.23
C ALA A 119 -12.93 12.51 6.55
N ALA A 120 -12.03 12.32 7.51
CA ALA A 120 -12.27 11.54 8.73
C ALA A 120 -12.91 10.16 8.45
N ASP A 121 -12.52 9.52 7.34
CA ASP A 121 -13.06 8.22 6.92
C ASP A 121 -12.12 7.09 7.33
N PRO A 122 -12.40 6.33 8.40
CA PRO A 122 -11.52 5.25 8.84
C PRO A 122 -11.42 4.09 7.84
N ASN A 123 -12.33 3.99 6.87
CA ASN A 123 -12.39 2.89 5.91
C ASN A 123 -11.69 3.21 4.59
N ALA A 124 -11.35 4.47 4.33
CA ALA A 124 -10.51 4.81 3.20
C ALA A 124 -9.11 4.25 3.45
N HIS A 125 -8.53 3.57 2.47
CA HIS A 125 -7.19 3.01 2.58
C HIS A 125 -6.40 3.20 1.29
N GLY A 126 -5.08 3.12 1.42
CA GLY A 126 -4.16 3.12 0.28
C GLY A 126 -4.33 1.87 -0.58
N ILE A 127 -3.60 1.84 -1.69
CA ILE A 127 -3.52 0.71 -2.60
C ILE A 127 -2.27 -0.08 -2.24
N ALA A 128 -2.43 -1.33 -1.81
CA ALA A 128 -1.29 -2.25 -1.75
C ALA A 128 -0.94 -2.75 -3.15
N ALA A 129 0.34 -3.01 -3.40
CA ALA A 129 0.82 -3.46 -4.71
C ALA A 129 0.13 -4.74 -5.21
N ASP A 130 -0.31 -5.62 -4.30
CA ASP A 130 -1.03 -6.86 -4.61
C ASP A 130 -2.55 -6.71 -4.79
N GLN A 131 -3.08 -5.53 -4.48
CA GLN A 131 -4.48 -5.17 -4.72
C GLN A 131 -4.67 -4.37 -6.02
N ALA A 132 -3.59 -3.82 -6.58
CA ALA A 132 -3.64 -3.13 -7.86
C ALA A 132 -4.09 -4.11 -8.95
N LEU A 133 -5.17 -3.75 -9.67
CA LEU A 133 -5.63 -4.50 -10.85
C LEU A 133 -4.59 -4.41 -11.97
N VAL A 134 -4.01 -3.22 -12.11
CA VAL A 134 -2.93 -2.94 -13.05
C VAL A 134 -2.00 -1.90 -12.45
N MET A 135 -0.72 -2.03 -12.77
CA MET A 135 0.31 -1.04 -12.50
C MET A 135 1.13 -0.83 -13.77
N ARG A 136 1.25 0.42 -14.23
CA ARG A 136 1.97 0.78 -15.45
C ARG A 136 2.99 1.85 -15.16
N VAL A 137 4.15 1.71 -15.78
CA VAL A 137 5.19 2.73 -15.85
C VAL A 137 5.39 3.09 -17.31
N GLY A 138 5.44 4.38 -17.62
CA GLY A 138 5.48 4.81 -19.00
C GLY A 138 5.80 6.28 -19.20
N THR A 139 5.69 6.67 -20.47
CA THR A 139 5.90 8.04 -20.95
C THR A 139 4.74 8.50 -21.82
N GLY A 140 4.50 9.80 -21.84
CA GLY A 140 3.59 10.41 -22.80
C GLY A 140 3.52 11.93 -22.68
N LEU A 141 2.82 12.54 -23.63
CA LEU A 141 2.61 13.98 -23.64
C LEU A 141 1.73 14.40 -22.46
N GLY A 142 2.00 15.57 -21.87
CA GLY A 142 1.29 16.06 -20.67
C GLY A 142 -0.23 15.96 -20.76
N GLU A 143 -0.84 16.44 -21.85
CA GLU A 143 -2.30 16.33 -22.03
C GLU A 143 -2.79 14.89 -22.27
N GLN A 144 -1.98 14.02 -22.88
CA GLN A 144 -2.36 12.61 -23.02
C GLN A 144 -2.38 11.91 -21.67
N VAL A 145 -1.29 12.01 -20.91
CA VAL A 145 -1.15 11.34 -19.60
C VAL A 145 -2.14 11.90 -18.58
N ALA A 146 -2.47 13.19 -18.67
CA ALA A 146 -3.50 13.79 -17.82
C ALA A 146 -4.93 13.32 -18.14
N HIS A 147 -5.13 12.60 -19.24
CA HIS A 147 -6.37 11.88 -19.57
C HIS A 147 -6.21 10.36 -19.45
N GLY A 148 -5.14 9.90 -18.80
CA GLY A 148 -4.84 8.48 -18.63
C GLY A 148 -4.53 7.75 -19.94
N ARG A 149 -4.06 8.48 -20.96
CA ARG A 149 -3.54 7.94 -22.22
C ARG A 149 -2.03 8.11 -22.27
N TRP A 150 -1.32 7.29 -23.04
CA TRP A 150 0.14 7.32 -23.07
C TRP A 150 0.68 7.01 -24.45
N GLU A 151 1.96 7.32 -24.66
CA GLU A 151 2.69 7.00 -25.88
C GLU A 151 3.31 5.60 -25.76
N SER A 152 3.96 5.32 -24.64
CA SER A 152 4.58 4.02 -24.34
C SER A 152 4.44 3.70 -22.87
N ALA A 153 4.16 2.44 -22.53
CA ALA A 153 4.09 1.97 -21.16
C ALA A 153 4.34 0.46 -21.08
N MET A 154 4.82 0.01 -19.92
CA MET A 154 4.94 -1.40 -19.57
C MET A 154 4.11 -1.71 -18.32
N ASP A 155 3.42 -2.85 -18.33
CA ASP A 155 2.75 -3.38 -17.14
C ASP A 155 3.79 -3.98 -16.18
N VAL A 156 3.70 -3.63 -14.89
CA VAL A 156 4.60 -4.10 -13.83
C VAL A 156 3.84 -5.07 -12.92
N ASN A 157 4.37 -6.28 -12.72
CA ASN A 157 3.74 -7.31 -11.90
C ASN A 157 4.54 -7.59 -10.61
N LEU A 158 4.17 -6.90 -9.53
CA LEU A 158 4.85 -6.99 -8.23
C LEU A 158 4.40 -8.21 -7.38
N VAL A 159 3.31 -8.89 -7.75
CA VAL A 159 2.62 -9.88 -6.89
C VAL A 159 3.31 -11.25 -6.88
N ALA A 160 3.93 -11.63 -8.00
CA ALA A 160 4.51 -12.96 -8.18
C ALA A 160 5.67 -13.26 -7.21
N ALA A 161 6.43 -12.24 -6.80
CA ALA A 161 7.59 -12.40 -5.92
C ALA A 161 7.22 -12.61 -4.44
N ARG A 162 6.15 -11.96 -3.96
CA ARG A 162 5.84 -11.90 -2.51
C ARG A 162 5.04 -13.12 -2.00
N ARG A 163 4.11 -13.65 -2.81
CA ARG A 163 3.32 -14.84 -2.44
C ARG A 163 4.17 -16.10 -2.25
N LYS A 164 5.28 -16.24 -2.99
CA LYS A 164 6.18 -17.40 -2.86
C LYS A 164 6.85 -17.51 -1.48
N ARG A 165 6.99 -16.40 -0.72
CA ARG A 165 7.61 -16.42 0.62
C ARG A 165 6.64 -16.72 1.76
N GLN A 166 5.33 -16.63 1.55
CA GLN A 166 4.35 -16.63 2.65
C GLN A 166 3.57 -17.93 2.83
N ALA A 167 3.73 -18.93 1.96
CA ALA A 167 2.94 -20.16 2.02
C ALA A 167 3.66 -21.29 2.76
N ILE A 168 3.61 -21.28 4.10
CA ILE A 168 3.68 -22.51 4.91
C ILE A 168 2.68 -22.36 6.05
N LEU A 169 1.38 -22.47 5.73
CA LEU A 169 0.20 -22.81 6.55
C LEU A 169 -1.02 -22.76 5.59
N SER A 170 -2.08 -23.55 5.81
CA SER A 170 -3.35 -23.40 5.08
C SER A 170 -4.21 -22.36 5.82
N PRO A 171 -4.39 -21.13 5.29
CA PRO A 171 -5.21 -20.11 5.96
C PRO A 171 -6.66 -20.57 6.17
N GLN A 172 -7.14 -21.47 5.31
CA GLN A 172 -8.48 -22.06 5.39
C GLN A 172 -8.64 -23.00 6.60
N GLU A 173 -7.64 -23.84 6.89
CA GLU A 173 -7.66 -24.72 8.07
C GLU A 173 -7.70 -23.89 9.36
N ARG A 174 -6.88 -22.84 9.43
CA ARG A 174 -6.85 -21.95 10.59
C ARG A 174 -8.17 -21.21 10.76
N LEU A 175 -8.74 -20.67 9.69
CA LEU A 175 -10.05 -20.02 9.72
C LEU A 175 -11.12 -20.99 10.25
N ALA A 176 -11.15 -22.22 9.77
CA ALA A 176 -12.08 -23.23 10.25
C ALA A 176 -11.88 -23.55 11.75
N SER A 177 -10.64 -23.62 12.23
CA SER A 177 -10.35 -23.82 13.66
C SER A 177 -10.83 -22.66 14.53
N VAL A 178 -10.61 -21.41 14.12
CA VAL A 178 -11.08 -20.22 14.86
C VAL A 178 -12.61 -20.18 14.88
N LEU A 179 -13.26 -20.39 13.73
CA LEU A 179 -14.73 -20.40 13.64
C LEU A 179 -15.36 -21.56 14.44
N ALA A 180 -14.67 -22.70 14.53
CA ALA A 180 -15.09 -23.83 15.35
C ALA A 180 -14.74 -23.68 16.84
N GLY A 181 -14.10 -22.59 17.27
CA GLY A 181 -13.67 -22.35 18.65
C GLY A 181 -12.51 -23.25 19.12
N ARG A 182 -11.80 -23.91 18.18
CA ARG A 182 -10.61 -24.75 18.46
C ARG A 182 -9.30 -23.96 18.44
N ASP A 183 -9.36 -22.73 17.94
CA ASP A 183 -8.27 -21.76 17.96
C ASP A 183 -8.85 -20.37 18.29
N VAL A 184 -8.00 -19.42 18.64
CA VAL A 184 -8.35 -18.02 18.93
C VAL A 184 -7.52 -17.09 18.05
N ALA A 185 -8.16 -16.03 17.56
CA ALA A 185 -7.45 -14.89 16.97
C ALA A 185 -6.95 -13.99 18.10
N MET A 186 -5.63 -13.79 18.16
CA MET A 186 -5.01 -12.99 19.22
C MET A 186 -4.99 -11.50 18.85
N ALA A 187 -4.98 -10.61 19.84
CA ALA A 187 -4.98 -9.17 19.59
C ALA A 187 -3.68 -8.72 18.89
N CYS A 188 -2.54 -9.33 19.25
CA CYS A 188 -1.27 -9.03 18.60
C CYS A 188 -1.24 -9.35 17.11
N GLU A 189 -2.05 -10.31 16.64
CA GLU A 189 -2.10 -10.69 15.23
C GLU A 189 -2.74 -9.60 14.37
N GLU A 190 -3.88 -9.08 14.82
CA GLU A 190 -4.55 -7.96 14.15
C GLU A 190 -3.66 -6.70 14.14
N LEU A 191 -3.01 -6.40 15.27
CA LEU A 191 -2.11 -5.25 15.35
C LEU A 191 -0.87 -5.42 14.46
N ALA A 192 -0.31 -6.63 14.36
CA ALA A 192 0.79 -6.94 13.45
C ALA A 192 0.38 -6.78 11.98
N LEU A 193 -0.84 -7.19 11.60
CA LEU A 193 -1.37 -7.00 10.25
C LEU A 193 -1.50 -5.52 9.89
N ARG A 194 -1.97 -4.68 10.83
CA ARG A 194 -2.04 -3.23 10.62
C ARG A 194 -0.65 -2.61 10.49
N ALA A 195 0.28 -2.98 11.36
CA ALA A 195 1.66 -2.51 11.29
C ALA A 195 2.31 -2.90 9.95
N ARG A 196 2.06 -4.13 9.46
CA ARG A 196 2.52 -4.58 8.14
C ARG A 196 1.91 -3.78 7.00
N ALA A 197 0.62 -3.44 7.08
CA ALA A 197 -0.03 -2.61 6.08
C ALA A 197 0.59 -1.20 6.03
N ASP A 198 0.94 -0.63 7.19
CA ASP A 198 1.62 0.66 7.29
C ASP A 198 3.06 0.60 6.76
N VAL A 199 3.84 -0.45 7.09
CA VAL A 199 5.18 -0.68 6.51
C VAL A 199 5.13 -0.80 4.99
N ASN A 200 4.15 -1.53 4.44
CA ASN A 200 4.00 -1.67 2.98
C ASN A 200 3.64 -0.34 2.29
N CYS A 201 3.08 0.61 3.03
CA CYS A 201 2.76 1.96 2.55
C CYS A 201 3.80 3.01 2.98
N GLU A 202 4.95 2.60 3.53
CA GLU A 202 6.01 3.49 4.04
C GLU A 202 5.55 4.47 5.14
N ARG A 203 4.46 4.13 5.84
CA ARG A 203 3.92 4.89 6.97
C ARG A 203 4.62 4.51 8.26
N TRP A 204 5.91 4.83 8.34
CA TRP A 204 6.79 4.35 9.41
C TRP A 204 6.40 4.83 10.81
N ARG A 205 5.81 6.03 10.92
CA ARG A 205 5.32 6.56 12.21
C ARG A 205 4.18 5.71 12.74
N GLU A 206 3.15 5.50 11.95
CA GLU A 206 1.99 4.70 12.31
C GLU A 206 2.38 3.23 12.54
N ALA A 207 3.28 2.69 11.71
CA ALA A 207 3.80 1.34 11.87
C ALA A 207 4.50 1.14 13.23
N ALA A 208 5.36 2.08 13.66
CA ALA A 208 6.05 1.99 14.94
C ALA A 208 5.09 2.08 16.13
N LEU A 209 4.13 3.00 16.10
CA LEU A 209 3.10 3.15 17.14
C LEU A 209 2.25 1.88 17.28
N GLN A 210 1.85 1.28 16.16
CA GLN A 210 1.07 0.04 16.17
C GLN A 210 1.91 -1.16 16.60
N LEU A 211 3.16 -1.25 16.14
CA LEU A 211 4.06 -2.34 16.48
C LEU A 211 4.42 -2.36 17.96
N ASP A 212 4.59 -1.21 18.62
CA ASP A 212 4.77 -1.16 20.08
C ASP A 212 3.59 -1.81 20.81
N CYS A 213 2.36 -1.48 20.40
CA CYS A 213 1.16 -2.09 20.96
C CYS A 213 1.07 -3.58 20.64
N ALA A 214 1.37 -3.97 19.38
CA ALA A 214 1.36 -5.36 18.94
C ALA A 214 2.35 -6.22 19.73
N LEU A 215 3.56 -5.70 19.97
CA LEU A 215 4.63 -6.40 20.67
C LEU A 215 4.30 -6.61 22.15
N ARG A 216 3.74 -5.59 22.82
CA ARG A 216 3.25 -5.72 24.19
C ARG A 216 2.13 -6.75 24.32
N ALA A 217 1.19 -6.76 23.37
CA ALA A 217 0.15 -7.80 23.32
C ALA A 217 0.76 -9.19 23.06
N ALA A 218 1.72 -9.30 22.14
CA ALA A 218 2.34 -10.57 21.78
C ALA A 218 3.08 -11.21 22.97
N LEU A 219 3.89 -10.44 23.70
CA LEU A 219 4.61 -10.95 24.87
C LEU A 219 3.65 -11.46 25.95
N ALA A 220 2.53 -10.76 26.17
CA ALA A 220 1.50 -11.18 27.12
C ALA A 220 0.74 -12.43 26.64
N GLU A 221 0.31 -12.45 25.37
CA GLU A 221 -0.51 -13.53 24.82
C GLU A 221 0.31 -14.82 24.62
N LEU A 222 1.50 -14.73 24.00
CA LEU A 222 2.35 -15.88 23.68
C LEU A 222 2.82 -16.67 24.91
N THR A 223 2.86 -16.03 26.09
CA THR A 223 3.21 -16.70 27.35
C THR A 223 2.31 -17.91 27.64
N SER A 224 1.06 -17.91 27.16
CA SER A 224 0.14 -19.06 27.32
C SER A 224 0.61 -20.32 26.58
N TRP A 225 1.55 -20.18 25.65
CA TRP A 225 2.15 -21.26 24.85
C TRP A 225 3.63 -21.49 25.20
N ALA A 226 4.13 -20.89 26.29
CA ALA A 226 5.48 -21.12 26.77
C ALA A 226 5.74 -22.62 27.03
N GLY A 227 6.97 -23.07 26.76
CA GLY A 227 7.37 -24.48 26.84
C GLY A 227 6.92 -25.36 25.67
N GLN A 228 6.26 -24.81 24.64
CA GLN A 228 5.86 -25.53 23.43
C GLN A 228 6.71 -25.11 22.22
N GLY A 229 7.25 -26.08 21.48
CA GLY A 229 8.04 -25.79 20.27
C GLY A 229 9.22 -24.87 20.54
N ASP A 230 9.43 -23.87 19.67
CA ASP A 230 10.44 -22.81 19.82
C ASP A 230 9.89 -21.51 20.44
N ILE A 231 8.70 -21.54 21.05
CA ILE A 231 8.00 -20.32 21.52
C ILE A 231 8.80 -19.55 22.57
N ASP A 232 9.46 -20.22 23.51
CA ASP A 232 10.26 -19.54 24.54
C ASP A 232 11.40 -18.70 23.92
N ALA A 233 12.10 -19.27 22.93
CA ALA A 233 13.14 -18.56 22.19
C ALA A 233 12.57 -17.39 21.39
N ARG A 234 11.36 -17.52 20.82
CA ARG A 234 10.68 -16.42 20.13
C ARG A 234 10.27 -15.30 21.08
N ILE A 235 9.78 -15.62 22.27
CA ILE A 235 9.44 -14.63 23.29
C ILE A 235 10.69 -13.85 23.69
N GLU A 236 11.81 -14.52 23.93
CA GLU A 236 13.10 -13.88 24.24
C GLU A 236 13.59 -12.98 23.10
N GLU A 237 13.52 -13.45 21.84
CA GLU A 237 13.84 -12.64 20.66
C GLU A 237 12.98 -11.37 20.56
N LEU A 238 11.69 -11.47 20.87
CA LEU A 238 10.76 -10.35 20.86
C LEU A 238 11.01 -9.36 22.00
N ASP A 239 11.27 -9.87 23.20
CA ASP A 239 11.57 -9.05 24.38
C ASP A 239 12.86 -8.22 24.17
N SER A 240 13.88 -8.83 23.56
CA SER A 240 15.13 -8.13 23.21
C SER A 240 14.92 -6.93 22.27
N GLY A 241 13.87 -6.96 21.45
CA GLY A 241 13.51 -5.88 20.53
C GLY A 241 12.58 -4.82 21.12
N ALA A 242 11.99 -5.06 22.30
CA ALA A 242 10.91 -4.23 22.82
C ALA A 242 11.33 -2.80 23.17
N ALA A 243 12.52 -2.61 23.74
CA ALA A 243 13.03 -1.28 24.06
C ALA A 243 13.24 -0.42 22.80
N ALA A 244 13.77 -1.01 21.73
CA ALA A 244 14.02 -0.31 20.47
C ALA A 244 12.72 0.12 19.77
N ILE A 245 11.68 -0.71 19.82
CA ILE A 245 10.38 -0.36 19.24
C ILE A 245 9.66 0.70 20.06
N ARG A 246 9.78 0.65 21.40
CA ARG A 246 9.25 1.70 22.27
C ARG A 246 9.90 3.06 21.97
N ASP A 247 11.23 3.09 21.84
CA ASP A 247 11.96 4.30 21.45
C ASP A 247 11.52 4.84 20.07
N ALA A 248 11.36 3.95 19.09
CA ALA A 248 10.86 4.32 17.78
C ALA A 248 9.42 4.89 17.83
N ALA A 249 8.55 4.30 18.66
CA ALA A 249 7.18 4.76 18.87
C ALA A 249 7.14 6.12 19.58
N ASP A 250 7.96 6.32 20.62
CA ASP A 250 8.08 7.60 21.33
C ASP A 250 8.60 8.70 20.41
N THR A 251 9.60 8.39 19.57
CA THR A 251 10.09 9.30 18.53
C THR A 251 8.99 9.62 17.51
N ALA A 252 8.20 8.62 17.10
CA ALA A 252 7.10 8.77 16.16
C ALA A 252 5.98 9.71 16.66
N LEU A 253 5.81 9.87 17.98
CA LEU A 253 4.86 10.83 18.55
C LEU A 253 5.26 12.27 18.24
N ILE A 254 6.57 12.56 18.22
CA ILE A 254 7.12 13.90 18.03
C ILE A 254 7.35 14.19 16.54
N GLY A 255 7.87 13.22 15.80
CA GLY A 255 8.35 13.45 14.43
C GLY A 255 8.55 12.19 13.60
N GLY A 256 9.39 12.30 12.57
CA GLY A 256 9.78 11.17 11.72
C GLY A 256 10.78 10.26 12.43
N LEU A 257 10.94 9.04 11.89
CA LEU A 257 11.91 8.06 12.37
C LEU A 257 13.25 8.22 11.64
N SER A 258 14.33 7.87 12.31
CA SER A 258 15.63 7.66 11.66
C SER A 258 15.66 6.35 10.86
N ASP A 259 16.60 6.23 9.92
CA ASP A 259 16.79 4.99 9.14
C ASP A 259 17.05 3.77 10.03
N VAL A 260 17.75 3.97 11.15
CA VAL A 260 18.00 2.93 12.16
C VAL A 260 16.69 2.46 12.80
N GLN A 261 15.80 3.39 13.17
CA GLN A 261 14.50 3.07 13.76
C GLN A 261 13.55 2.43 12.74
N ILE A 262 13.60 2.87 11.47
CA ILE A 262 12.86 2.24 10.36
C ILE A 262 13.30 0.78 10.20
N ALA A 263 14.62 0.54 10.14
CA ALA A 263 15.16 -0.81 10.01
C ALA A 263 14.80 -1.69 11.21
N ALA A 264 14.88 -1.15 12.44
CA ALA A 264 14.47 -1.86 13.66
C ALA A 264 12.97 -2.22 13.64
N THR A 265 12.11 -1.28 13.22
CA THR A 265 10.65 -1.49 13.08
C THR A 265 10.36 -2.63 12.11
N ALA A 266 10.97 -2.60 10.92
CA ALA A 266 10.79 -3.64 9.91
C ALA A 266 11.30 -5.01 10.39
N ALA A 267 12.46 -5.06 11.04
CA ALA A 267 13.06 -6.29 11.54
C ALA A 267 12.23 -6.93 12.67
N THR A 268 11.81 -6.14 13.66
CA THR A 268 11.01 -6.63 14.79
C THR A 268 9.63 -7.09 14.34
N LEU A 269 8.99 -6.40 13.39
CA LEU A 269 7.75 -6.88 12.78
C LEU A 269 7.95 -8.25 12.11
N GLY A 270 9.06 -8.45 11.40
CA GLY A 270 9.40 -9.75 10.82
C GLY A 270 9.58 -10.86 11.86
N ARG A 271 10.17 -10.56 13.02
CA ARG A 271 10.30 -11.51 14.15
C ARG A 271 8.93 -11.82 14.77
N LEU A 272 8.07 -10.82 14.97
CA LEU A 272 6.71 -11.02 15.46
C LEU A 272 5.92 -11.93 14.54
N GLU A 273 5.94 -11.68 13.23
CA GLU A 273 5.30 -12.55 12.23
C GLU A 273 5.88 -13.98 12.21
N ALA A 274 7.17 -14.14 12.51
CA ALA A 274 7.77 -15.47 12.65
C ALA A 274 7.26 -16.20 13.89
N ALA A 275 7.19 -15.52 15.05
CA ALA A 275 6.64 -16.07 16.29
C ALA A 275 5.16 -16.49 16.12
N LEU A 276 4.35 -15.66 15.45
CA LEU A 276 2.95 -15.97 15.17
C LEU A 276 2.79 -17.19 14.25
N ARG A 277 3.66 -17.33 13.24
CA ARG A 277 3.69 -18.52 12.38
C ARG A 277 4.08 -19.78 13.15
N ALA A 278 5.07 -19.69 14.04
CA ALA A 278 5.48 -20.81 14.90
C ALA A 278 4.32 -21.25 15.80
N ARG A 279 3.65 -20.30 16.47
CA ARG A 279 2.47 -20.58 17.29
C ARG A 279 1.35 -21.25 16.50
N ALA A 280 1.05 -20.76 15.30
CA ALA A 280 0.01 -21.34 14.47
C ALA A 280 0.35 -22.76 13.96
N ALA A 281 1.63 -23.14 13.92
CA ALA A 281 2.04 -24.50 13.59
C ALA A 281 1.80 -25.51 14.73
N LEU A 282 1.70 -25.06 15.99
CA LEU A 282 1.46 -25.93 17.17
C LEU A 282 0.02 -26.47 17.24
N ILE A 283 -0.94 -25.82 16.59
CA ILE A 283 -2.38 -26.14 16.70
C ILE A 283 -2.81 -27.20 15.68
N ARG A 284 -1.86 -27.72 14.90
CA ARG A 284 -2.07 -28.82 13.96
C ARG A 284 -2.12 -30.17 14.63
#